data_AF-G7CHY7-F1
#
_entry.id   AF-G7CHY7-F1
#
_cell.length_a   1.000
_cell.length_b   1.000
_cell.length_c   1.000
_cell.angle_alpha   90.00
_cell.angle_beta   90.00
_cell.angle_gamma   90.00
#
_symmetry.space_group_name_H-M   'P 1'
#
loop_
_entity.id
_entity.type
_entity.pdbx_description
1 polymer ?
#
loop_
_entity_poly.entity_id
_entity_poly.type
_entity_poly.pdbx_seq_one_letter_code
_entity_poly.pdbx_strand_id
1 'polypeptide(L)' 'MLAAPSVLDRRENDGVVILLNENPPDAEAGNVDDATPLCPRWSFA' A
#
# COMPACT_ATOMS: atom_id res chain seq x y z
N MET A 1 3.71 10.93 3.71
CA MET A 1 3.48 9.80 4.63
C MET A 1 2.82 8.69 3.83
N LEU A 2 3.27 7.45 3.96
CA LEU A 2 2.57 6.32 3.36
C LEU A 2 1.30 6.03 4.15
N ALA A 3 0.19 5.78 3.46
CA ALA A 3 -0.96 5.12 4.05
C ALA A 3 -0.61 3.62 4.19
N ALA A 4 -0.84 3.04 5.37
CA ALA A 4 -0.66 1.62 5.72
C ALA A 4 0.78 1.09 5.79
N PRO A 5 1.67 1.61 6.66
CA PRO A 5 3.06 1.12 6.80
C PRO A 5 3.17 -0.36 7.24
N SER A 6 2.12 -0.92 7.83
CA SER A 6 2.06 -2.32 8.27
C SER A 6 1.64 -3.29 7.15
N VAL A 7 1.18 -2.76 6.01
CA VAL A 7 0.68 -3.53 4.86
C VAL A 7 1.50 -3.23 3.61
N LEU A 8 1.94 -1.99 3.46
CA LEU A 8 2.67 -1.46 2.31
C LEU A 8 3.92 -0.74 2.80
N ASP A 9 5.06 -1.09 2.22
CA ASP A 9 6.31 -0.40 2.46
C ASP A 9 6.79 0.25 1.17
N ARG A 10 7.10 1.54 1.22
CA ARG A 10 7.76 2.21 0.10
C ARG A 10 9.24 2.17 0.38
N ARG A 11 9.96 1.45 -0.47
CA ARG A 11 11.42 1.48 -0.46
C ARG A 11 11.88 2.88 -0.88
N GLU A 12 12.45 3.62 0.06
CA GLU A 12 12.80 5.03 -0.11
C GLU A 12 13.84 5.26 -1.22
N ASN A 13 14.68 4.26 -1.50
CA ASN A 13 15.76 4.34 -2.47
C ASN A 13 15.28 4.49 -3.93
N ASP A 14 14.13 3.90 -4.26
CA ASP A 14 13.63 3.82 -5.63
C ASP A 14 12.12 4.06 -5.75
N GLY A 15 11.45 4.37 -4.63
CA GLY A 15 10.03 4.72 -4.59
C GLY A 15 9.08 3.56 -4.86
N VAL A 16 9.60 2.33 -4.93
CA VAL A 16 8.81 1.12 -5.17
C VAL A 16 7.99 0.78 -3.93
N VAL A 17 6.70 0.55 -4.13
CA VAL A 17 5.77 0.09 -3.09
C VAL A 17 5.73 -1.44 -3.09
N ILE A 18 6.03 -2.03 -1.93
CA ILE A 18 6.08 -3.47 -1.68
C ILE A 18 4.89 -3.83 -0.78
N LEU A 19 4.14 -4.86 -1.16
CA LEU A 19 3.13 -5.46 -0.30
C LEU A 19 3.82 -6.33 0.76
N LEU A 20 3.71 -5.94 2.02
CA LEU A 20 4.22 -6.71 3.16
C LEU A 20 3.21 -7.75 3.65
N ASN A 21 1.92 -7.46 3.55
CA ASN A 21 0.86 -8.33 4.04
C ASN A 21 -0.33 -8.31 3.08
N GLU A 22 -0.70 -9.47 2.53
CA GLU A 22 -1.84 -9.61 1.63
C GLU A 22 -3.20 -9.60 2.33
N ASN A 23 -3.21 -9.86 3.65
CA ASN A 23 -4.42 -9.86 4.47
C ASN A 23 -4.30 -8.80 5.57
N PRO A 24 -4.61 -7.53 5.25
CA PRO A 24 -4.50 -6.44 6.20
C PRO A 24 -5.47 -6.63 7.38
N PRO A 25 -5.08 -6.26 8.61
CA PRO A 25 -6.03 -6.20 9.72
C PRO A 25 -7.07 -5.09 9.47
N ASP A 26 -8.29 -5.22 10.00
CA ASP A 26 -9.40 -4.29 9.75
C ASP A 26 -9.06 -2.81 10.05
N ALA A 27 -8.16 -2.58 11.02
CA ALA A 27 -7.69 -1.24 11.36
C ALA A 27 -6.90 -0.55 10.23
N GLU A 28 -6.33 -1.33 9.30
CA GLU A 28 -5.55 -0.83 8.16
C GLU A 28 -6.36 -0.83 6.87
N ALA A 29 -7.60 -1.34 6.87
CA ALA A 29 -8.44 -1.41 5.67
C ALA A 29 -8.63 -0.03 5.01
N GLY A 30 -8.88 1.01 5.81
CA GLY A 30 -9.00 2.39 5.30
C GLY A 30 -7.69 2.95 4.76
N ASN A 31 -6.55 2.54 5.35
CA ASN A 31 -5.24 2.98 4.87
C ASN A 31 -4.82 2.25 3.57
N VAL A 32 -5.24 1.00 3.40
CA VAL A 32 -5.03 0.24 2.16
C VAL A 32 -5.87 0.81 1.01
N ASP A 33 -7.09 1.26 1.30
CA ASP A 33 -7.95 1.94 0.33
C ASP A 33 -7.32 3.27 -0.14
N ASP A 34 -6.77 4.07 0.78
CA ASP A 34 -6.06 5.32 0.44
C ASP A 34 -4.76 5.07 -0.37
N ALA A 35 -4.11 3.92 -0.15
CA ALA A 35 -2.90 3.53 -0.88
C ALA A 35 -3.18 2.89 -2.25
N THR A 36 -4.41 2.43 -2.50
CA THR A 36 -4.86 1.84 -3.78
C THR A 36 -4.53 2.69 -5.01
N PRO A 37 -4.86 3.99 -5.07
CA PRO A 37 -4.53 4.83 -6.22
C PRO A 37 -3.03 5.04 -6.44
N LEU A 38 -2.19 4.73 -5.45
CA LEU A 38 -0.73 4.83 -5.54
C LEU A 38 -0.08 3.56 -6.12
N CYS A 39 -0.84 2.46 -6.27
CA CYS A 39 -0.35 1.20 -6.80
C CYS A 39 -0.52 1.15 -8.32
N PRO A 40 0.57 1.22 -9.12
CA PRO A 40 0.49 1.27 -10.60
C PRO A 40 -0.13 0.01 -11.24
N ARG A 41 -0.25 -1.10 -10.48
CA ARG A 41 -0.87 -2.34 -10.96
C ARG A 41 -2.40 -2.34 -10.84
N TRP A 42 -3.01 -1.40 -10.12
CA TRP A 42 -4.47 -1.34 -9.90
C TRP A 42 -5.17 -0.33 -10.81
N SER A 43 -4.41 0.50 -11.53
CA SER A 43 -4.90 1.41 -12.58
C SER A 43 -5.34 0.72 -13.87
N PHE A 44 -5.37 -0.63 -13.89
CA PHE A 44 -5.76 -1.47 -15.03
C PHE A 44 -7.13 -2.15 -14.84
N ALA A 45 -8.04 -1.50 -14.10
CA ALA A 45 -9.46 -1.86 -14.05
C ALA A 45 -10.27 -1.02 -15.04
#